data_AF-A0A8J6LRQ3-F1
#
_entry.id   AF-A0A8J6LRQ3-F1
#
_cell.length_a   1.000
_cell.length_b   1.000
_cell.length_c   1.000
_cell.angle_alpha   90.00
_cell.angle_beta   90.00
_cell.angle_gamma   90.00
#
_symmetry.space_group_name_H-M   'P 1'
#
loop_
_entity.id
_entity.type
_entity.pdbx_description
1 polymer ?
#
loop_
_entity_poly.entity_id
_entity_poly.type
_entity_poly.pdbx_seq_one_letter_code
_entity_poly.pdbx_strand_id
1 'polypeptide(L)' 'MSNAPDRQARIEDAAKRALAEAKARRAEYDRRANERPAELGGPKGEEPTRYGDWEKDGVASDF' A
#
# COMPACT_ATOMS: atom_id res chain seq x y z
N MET A 1 -29.31 -1.13 -21.86
CA MET A 1 -28.03 -0.43 -22.10
C MET A 1 -27.79 0.48 -20.91
N SER A 2 -26.84 0.14 -20.03
CA SER A 2 -26.49 0.96 -18.87
C SER A 2 -25.94 2.30 -19.33
N ASN A 3 -26.60 3.38 -18.92
CA ASN A 3 -26.31 4.74 -19.36
C ASN A 3 -24.95 5.19 -18.77
N ALA A 4 -24.11 5.85 -19.56
CA ALA A 4 -22.77 6.31 -19.16
C ALA A 4 -22.66 7.03 -17.79
N PRO A 5 -23.60 7.89 -17.36
CA PRO A 5 -23.50 8.57 -16.06
C PRO A 5 -23.64 7.65 -14.84
N ASP A 6 -24.39 6.54 -14.95
CA ASP A 6 -24.57 5.57 -13.86
C ASP A 6 -23.28 4.75 -13.62
N ARG A 7 -22.53 4.47 -14.69
CA ARG A 7 -21.21 3.82 -14.58
C ARG A 7 -20.19 4.72 -13.86
N GLN A 8 -20.17 6.01 -14.19
CA GLN A 8 -19.23 6.97 -13.59
C GLN A 8 -19.49 7.14 -12.09
N ALA A 9 -20.75 7.31 -11.68
CA ALA A 9 -21.11 7.40 -10.27
C ALA A 9 -20.67 6.16 -9.46
N ARG A 10 -20.89 4.96 -10.02
CA ARG A 10 -20.44 3.71 -9.36
C ARG A 10 -18.93 3.60 -9.21
N ILE A 11 -18.16 4.09 -10.20
CA ILE A 11 -16.70 4.14 -10.13
C ILE A 11 -16.25 5.09 -9.03
N GLU A 12 -16.85 6.27 -8.93
CA GLU A 12 -16.52 7.26 -7.90
C GLU A 12 -16.84 6.76 -6.49
N ASP A 13 -17.97 6.10 -6.31
CA ASP A 13 -18.34 5.50 -5.02
C ASP A 13 -17.47 4.30 -4.66
N ALA A 14 -17.03 3.51 -5.64
CA ALA A 14 -16.03 2.47 -5.41
C ALA A 14 -14.68 3.07 -5.02
N ALA A 15 -14.24 4.15 -5.68
CA ALA A 15 -12.98 4.83 -5.38
C ALA A 15 -12.98 5.42 -3.96
N LYS A 16 -14.06 6.09 -3.54
CA LYS A 16 -14.21 6.63 -2.18
C LYS A 16 -14.09 5.52 -1.12
N ARG A 17 -14.75 4.37 -1.34
CA ARG A 17 -14.66 3.22 -0.43
C ARG A 17 -13.24 2.64 -0.38
N ALA A 18 -12.62 2.42 -1.53
CA ALA A 18 -11.25 1.90 -1.60
C ALA A 18 -10.24 2.81 -0.88
N LEU A 19 -10.37 4.14 -1.04
CA LEU A 19 -9.52 5.12 -0.35
C LEU A 19 -9.74 5.10 1.16
N ALA A 20 -11.00 4.99 1.62
CA ALA A 20 -11.32 4.91 3.04
C ALA A 20 -10.72 3.64 3.68
N GLU A 21 -10.85 2.49 3.02
CA GLU A 21 -10.28 1.21 3.48
C GLU A 21 -8.75 1.25 3.49
N ALA A 22 -8.11 1.78 2.45
CA ALA A 22 -6.65 1.95 2.40
C ALA A 22 -6.15 2.84 3.54
N LYS A 23 -6.85 3.95 3.83
CA LYS A 23 -6.52 4.83 4.96
C LYS A 23 -6.66 4.12 6.30
N ALA A 24 -7.72 3.32 6.48
CA ALA A 24 -7.93 2.54 7.70
C ALA A 24 -6.81 1.50 7.91
N ARG A 25 -6.43 0.75 6.85
CA ARG A 25 -5.32 -0.20 6.89
C ARG A 25 -4.00 0.46 7.25
N ARG A 26 -3.71 1.62 6.65
CA ARG A 26 -2.48 2.38 6.96
C ARG A 26 -2.46 2.87 8.40
N ALA A 27 -3.57 3.42 8.90
CA ALA A 27 -3.65 3.86 10.30
C ALA A 27 -3.47 2.70 11.27
N GLU A 28 -3.96 1.51 10.95
CA GLU A 28 -3.73 0.31 11.76
C GLU A 28 -2.26 -0.13 11.72
N TYR A 29 -1.63 -0.11 10.54
CA TYR A 29 -0.20 -0.39 10.40
C TYR A 29 0.65 0.57 11.23
N ASP A 30 0.39 1.88 11.11
CA ASP A 30 1.11 2.92 11.85
C ASP A 30 0.92 2.78 13.37
N ARG A 31 -0.28 2.42 13.84
CA ARG A 31 -0.51 2.11 15.26
C ARG A 31 0.31 0.92 15.72
N ARG A 32 0.27 -0.20 14.99
CA ARG A 32 1.05 -1.41 15.31
C ARG A 32 2.56 -1.14 15.25
N ALA A 33 3.02 -0.29 14.33
CA ALA A 33 4.42 0.11 14.23
C ALA A 33 4.85 0.95 15.45
N ASN A 34 3.99 1.88 15.91
CA ASN A 34 4.26 2.70 17.10
C ASN A 34 4.23 1.92 18.43
N GLU A 35 3.51 0.81 18.49
CA GLU A 35 3.48 -0.07 19.66
C GLU A 35 4.76 -0.93 19.79
N ARG A 36 5.55 -1.06 18.72
CA ARG A 36 6.79 -1.86 18.75
C ARG A 36 7.91 -1.06 19.42
N PRO A 37 8.73 -1.70 20.25
CA PRO A 37 9.91 -1.06 20.82
C PRO A 37 10.85 -0.60 19.69
N ALA A 38 11.46 0.57 19.86
CA ALA A 38 12.42 1.09 18.90
C ALA A 38 13.61 0.12 18.77
N GLU A 39 13.96 -0.26 17.55
CA GLU A 39 15.16 -1.04 17.30
C GLU A 39 16.41 -0.17 17.52
N LEU A 40 17.23 -0.52 18.51
CA LEU A 40 18.50 0.13 18.79
C LEU A 40 19.63 -0.64 18.10
N GLY A 41 20.37 0.02 17.21
CA GLY A 41 21.51 -0.58 16.49
C GLY A 41 21.15 -1.41 15.25
N GLY A 42 19.88 -1.46 14.86
CA GLY A 42 19.42 -2.01 13.58
C GLY A 42 19.46 -0.97 12.44
N PRO A 43 19.34 -1.39 11.17
CA PRO A 43 19.21 -0.48 10.04
C PRO A 43 18.00 0.45 10.22
N LYS A 44 18.12 1.71 9.79
CA LYS A 44 17.04 2.71 9.91
C LYS A 44 15.89 2.34 8.97
N GLY A 45 14.82 1.77 9.53
CA GLY A 45 13.60 1.40 8.80
C GLY A 45 13.46 -0.11 8.63
N GLU A 46 12.40 -0.55 7.93
CA GLU A 46 12.28 -1.95 7.53
C GLU A 46 13.52 -2.33 6.71
N GLU A 47 14.13 -3.50 7.01
CA GLU A 47 15.28 -3.97 6.24
C GLU A 47 14.98 -3.84 4.74
N PRO A 48 15.82 -3.12 3.96
CA PRO A 48 15.58 -2.95 2.52
C PRO A 48 15.56 -4.29 1.79
N THR A 49 16.22 -5.30 2.35
CA THR A 49 16.20 -6.71 1.97
C THR A 49 14.82 -7.39 2.10
N ARG A 50 13.81 -6.72 2.69
CA ARG A 50 12.47 -7.27 2.92
C ARG A 50 11.44 -6.85 1.86
N TYR A 51 11.84 -6.02 0.89
CA TYR A 51 11.09 -5.80 -0.35
C TYR A 51 12.03 -6.07 -1.51
N GLY A 52 11.94 -7.30 -2.03
CA GLY A 52 12.84 -7.86 -3.02
C GLY A 52 13.24 -6.89 -4.12
N ASP A 53 14.52 -6.99 -4.46
CA ASP A 53 15.13 -6.60 -5.71
C ASP A 53 14.09 -6.39 -6.82
N TRP A 54 14.18 -5.28 -7.56
CA TRP A 54 13.50 -5.17 -8.87
C TRP A 54 14.08 -6.16 -9.90
N GLU A 55 14.95 -7.06 -9.46
CA GLU A 55 15.48 -8.19 -10.19
C GLU A 55 14.56 -9.40 -10.03
N LYS A 56 14.08 -9.90 -11.18
CA LYS A 56 13.64 -11.28 -11.30
C LYS A 56 14.77 -12.03 -11.99
N ASP A 57 15.36 -13.02 -11.33
CA ASP A 57 16.50 -13.81 -11.82
C ASP A 57 17.73 -12.96 -12.23
N GLY A 58 18.00 -11.87 -11.50
CA GLY A 58 19.14 -10.96 -11.78
C GLY A 58 18.91 -9.98 -12.94
N VAL A 59 17.67 -9.85 -13.42
CA VAL A 59 17.31 -8.89 -14.48
C VAL A 59 16.38 -7.82 -13.91
N ALA A 60 16.87 -6.58 -13.84
CA ALA A 60 16.06 -5.42 -13.51
C ALA A 60 15.00 -5.20 -14.61
N SER A 61 13.72 -5.36 -14.25
CA SER A 61 12.60 -5.12 -15.15
C SER A 61 12.11 -3.67 -15.01
N ASP A 62 12.11 -2.93 -16.12
CA ASP A 62 11.50 -1.61 -16.26
C ASP A 62 10.36 -1.70 -17.29
N PHE A 63 9.15 -1.28 -16.92
CA PHE A 63 7.96 -1.21 -17.78
C PHE A 63 7.12 0.01 -17.39
#